data_AF-A0A068UN63-F1
#
_entry.id   AF-A0A068UN63-F1
#
_cell.length_a   1.000
_cell.length_b   1.000
_cell.length_c   1.000
_cell.angle_alpha   90.00
_cell.angle_beta   90.00
_cell.angle_gamma   90.00
#
_symmetry.space_group_name_H-M   'P 1'
#
loop_
_entity.id
_entity.type
_entity.pdbx_description
1 polymer ?
#
loop_
_entity_poly.entity_id
_entity_poly.type
_entity_poly.pdbx_seq_one_letter_code
_entity_poly.pdbx_strand_id
1 'polypeptide(L)'
;MILFQNLTCVKSIALCSHIWSEVSAEKRNSIAYMDCLWFNTYAESKWKEKVLKWIEREDIFSKKYVLVPIVLWSHWNLQIFCHFGESLKSEAALPA
;
A
#
# COMPACT_ATOMS: atom_id res chain seq x y z
N MET A 1 6.23 23.95 -2.55
CA MET A 1 6.56 22.53 -2.27
C MET A 1 5.32 21.63 -2.23
N ILE A 2 4.26 22.00 -1.49
CA ILE A 2 2.98 21.26 -1.42
C ILE A 2 2.32 21.06 -2.80
N LEU A 3 2.32 22.09 -3.66
CA LEU A 3 1.74 21.99 -5.02
C LEU A 3 2.37 20.88 -5.88
N PHE A 4 3.70 20.68 -5.76
CA PHE A 4 4.43 19.65 -6.51
C PHE A 4 4.16 18.24 -5.97
N GLN A 5 4.03 18.09 -4.66
CA GLN A 5 3.58 16.82 -4.04
C GLN A 5 2.15 16.46 -4.49
N ASN A 6 1.25 17.44 -4.60
CA ASN A 6 -0.10 17.21 -5.09
C ASN A 6 -0.11 16.78 -6.56
N LEU A 7 0.68 17.43 -7.42
CA LEU A 7 0.81 17.05 -8.84
C LEU A 7 1.40 15.64 -9.04
N THR A 8 2.38 15.25 -8.23
CA THR A 8 2.97 13.90 -8.27
C THR A 8 2.02 12.84 -7.71
N CYS A 9 1.26 13.16 -6.65
CA CYS A 9 0.21 12.28 -6.13
C CYS A 9 -0.93 12.09 -7.16
N VAL A 10 -1.39 13.16 -7.83
CA VAL A 10 -2.41 13.05 -8.90
C VAL A 10 -1.93 12.16 -10.06
N LYS A 11 -0.67 12.32 -10.50
CA LYS A 11 -0.09 11.45 -11.54
C LYS A 11 0.00 10.00 -11.08
N SER A 12 0.35 9.75 -9.81
CA SER A 12 0.39 8.41 -9.27
C SER A 12 -0.99 7.77 -9.18
N ILE A 13 -2.03 8.53 -8.82
CA ILE A 13 -3.42 8.06 -8.79
C ILE A 13 -3.87 7.63 -10.20
N ALA A 14 -3.55 8.44 -11.22
CA ALA A 14 -3.90 8.12 -12.60
C ALA A 14 -3.19 6.85 -13.10
N LEU A 15 -1.88 6.72 -12.84
CA LEU A 15 -1.10 5.53 -13.19
C LEU A 15 -1.67 4.28 -12.50
N CYS A 16 -1.95 4.37 -11.21
CA CYS A 16 -2.46 3.24 -10.46
C CYS A 16 -3.89 2.87 -10.85
N SER A 17 -4.73 3.85 -11.19
CA SER A 17 -6.06 3.59 -11.76
C SER A 17 -5.97 2.82 -13.08
N HIS A 18 -5.01 3.19 -13.93
CA HIS A 18 -4.76 2.48 -15.19
C HIS A 18 -4.21 1.06 -14.96
N ILE A 19 -3.21 0.90 -14.08
CA ILE A 19 -2.72 -0.44 -13.72
C ILE A 19 -3.87 -1.28 -13.15
N TRP A 20 -4.70 -0.70 -12.29
CA TRP A 20 -5.83 -1.38 -11.70
C TRP A 20 -6.83 -1.84 -12.75
N SER A 21 -7.09 -1.05 -13.81
CA SER A 21 -7.99 -1.45 -14.91
C SER A 21 -7.50 -2.71 -15.65
N GLU A 22 -6.19 -2.90 -15.75
CA GLU A 22 -5.57 -4.08 -16.39
C GLU A 22 -5.55 -5.33 -15.48
N VAL A 23 -5.67 -5.16 -14.15
CA VAL A 23 -5.70 -6.29 -13.21
C VAL A 23 -7.05 -7.00 -13.28
N SER A 24 -7.05 -8.33 -13.43
CA SER A 24 -8.28 -9.13 -13.44
C SER A 24 -9.06 -9.03 -12.13
N ALA A 25 -10.39 -9.10 -12.19
CA ALA A 25 -11.25 -9.01 -11.01
C ALA A 25 -10.89 -10.05 -9.93
N GLU A 26 -10.52 -11.26 -10.35
CA GLU A 26 -10.04 -12.32 -9.46
C GLU A 26 -8.79 -11.88 -8.66
N LYS A 27 -7.80 -11.29 -9.34
CA LYS A 27 -6.56 -10.83 -8.69
C LYS A 27 -6.81 -9.64 -7.77
N ARG A 28 -7.74 -8.74 -8.12
CA ARG A 28 -8.07 -7.55 -7.32
C ARG A 28 -8.51 -7.90 -5.89
N ASN A 29 -9.21 -9.02 -5.69
CA ASN A 29 -9.64 -9.43 -4.35
C ASN A 29 -8.46 -9.75 -3.40
N SER A 30 -7.34 -10.18 -3.96
CA SER A 30 -6.11 -10.54 -3.24
C SER A 30 -5.16 -9.35 -3.04
N ILE A 31 -5.48 -8.18 -3.58
CA ILE A 31 -4.62 -7.00 -3.60
C ILE A 31 -5.32 -5.86 -2.85
N ALA A 32 -4.63 -5.18 -1.94
CA ALA A 32 -5.02 -3.86 -1.48
C ALA A 32 -4.14 -2.79 -2.11
N TYR A 33 -4.75 -1.63 -2.38
CA TYR A 33 -4.06 -0.44 -2.84
C TYR A 33 -4.27 0.69 -1.84
N MET A 34 -3.18 1.28 -1.37
CA MET A 34 -3.20 2.37 -0.40
C MET A 34 -3.17 3.73 -1.11
N ASP A 35 -3.83 4.72 -0.52
CA ASP A 35 -3.82 6.10 -1.04
C ASP A 35 -2.40 6.72 -1.00
N CYS A 36 -2.02 7.53 -2.00
CA CYS A 36 -0.67 8.17 -2.05
C CYS A 36 -0.39 9.15 -0.92
N LEU A 37 -1.42 9.61 -0.20
CA LEU A 37 -1.30 10.44 0.98
C LEU A 37 -1.19 9.61 2.27
N TRP A 38 -1.39 8.30 2.22
CA TRP A 38 -1.37 7.43 3.39
C TRP A 38 -0.04 7.55 4.15
N PHE A 39 1.09 7.42 3.44
CA PHE A 39 2.41 7.49 4.06
C PHE A 39 2.69 8.87 4.66
N ASN A 40 2.33 9.94 3.95
CA ASN A 40 2.51 11.30 4.44
C ASN A 40 1.67 11.56 5.70
N THR A 41 0.44 11.07 5.72
CA THR A 41 -0.45 11.17 6.89
C THR A 41 0.08 10.33 8.05
N TYR A 42 0.61 9.12 7.79
CA TYR A 42 1.23 8.27 8.81
C TYR A 42 2.50 8.89 9.42
N ALA A 43 3.32 9.55 8.60
CA ALA A 43 4.55 10.21 9.03
C ALA A 43 4.30 11.43 9.93
N GLU A 44 3.11 12.06 9.84
CA GLU A 44 2.68 13.09 10.76
C GLU A 44 2.26 12.47 12.11
N SER A 45 3.05 12.74 13.17
CA SER A 45 2.87 12.14 14.50
C SER A 45 1.45 12.28 15.07
N LYS A 46 0.79 13.43 14.84
CA LYS A 46 -0.60 13.70 15.26
C LYS A 46 -1.63 12.77 14.63
N TRP A 47 -1.35 12.18 13.46
CA TRP A 47 -2.28 11.34 12.72
C TRP A 47 -1.93 9.87 12.74
N LYS A 48 -0.70 9.51 13.13
CA LYS A 48 -0.19 8.14 13.14
C LYS A 48 -1.19 7.11 13.71
N GLU A 49 -1.70 7.34 14.92
CA GLU A 49 -2.63 6.40 15.56
C GLU A 49 -3.95 6.23 14.78
N LYS A 50 -4.48 7.33 14.22
CA LYS A 50 -5.69 7.30 13.40
C LYS A 50 -5.46 6.49 12.13
N VAL A 51 -4.31 6.68 11.49
CA VAL A 51 -3.94 5.95 10.28
C VAL A 51 -3.78 4.46 10.55
N LEU A 52 -3.16 4.08 11.68
CA LEU A 52 -3.05 2.68 12.09
C LEU A 52 -4.43 2.03 12.34
N LYS A 53 -5.36 2.75 12.98
CA LYS A 53 -6.75 2.28 13.15
C LYS A 53 -7.49 2.13 11.82
N TRP A 54 -7.17 2.94 10.81
CA TRP A 54 -7.74 2.78 9.47
C TRP A 54 -7.23 1.52 8.78
N ILE A 55 -5.92 1.26 8.85
CA ILE A 55 -5.30 0.04 8.33
C ILE A 55 -5.96 -1.22 8.90
N GLU A 56 -6.17 -1.24 10.21
CA GLU A 56 -6.81 -2.36 10.90
C GLU A 56 -8.25 -2.57 10.41
N ARG A 57 -9.00 -1.48 10.19
CA ARG A 57 -10.38 -1.55 9.67
C ARG A 57 -10.47 -2.00 8.22
N GLU A 58 -9.52 -1.62 7.38
CA GLU A 58 -9.45 -2.00 5.97
C GLU A 58 -8.98 -3.46 5.77
N ASP A 59 -8.59 -4.14 6.86
CA ASP A 59 -8.14 -5.53 6.86
C ASP A 59 -7.07 -5.80 5.79
N ILE A 60 -6.13 -4.86 5.62
CA ILE A 60 -5.12 -4.96 4.55
C ILE A 60 -4.17 -6.15 4.79
N PHE A 61 -4.08 -6.63 6.03
CA PHE A 61 -3.27 -7.78 6.40
C PHE A 61 -3.87 -9.10 5.91
N SER A 62 -5.15 -9.19 5.56
CA SER A 62 -5.70 -10.38 4.91
C SER A 62 -5.33 -10.50 3.43
N LYS A 63 -4.74 -9.46 2.84
CA LYS A 63 -4.40 -9.41 1.42
C LYS A 63 -3.09 -10.10 1.14
N LYS A 64 -2.97 -10.68 -0.06
CA LYS A 64 -1.73 -11.31 -0.53
C LYS A 64 -0.69 -10.25 -0.90
N TYR A 65 -1.14 -9.14 -1.47
CA TYR A 65 -0.30 -8.00 -1.82
C TYR A 65 -0.90 -6.69 -1.33
N VAL A 66 -0.07 -5.81 -0.79
CA VAL A 66 -0.45 -4.43 -0.44
C VAL A 66 0.48 -3.48 -1.18
N LEU A 67 -0.10 -2.66 -2.05
CA LEU A 67 0.62 -1.66 -2.85
C LEU A 67 0.55 -0.32 -2.12
N VAL A 68 1.72 0.22 -1.75
CA VAL A 68 1.85 1.49 -1.05
C VAL A 68 2.62 2.48 -1.93
N PRO A 69 1.91 3.36 -2.66
CA PRO A 69 2.53 4.51 -3.31
C PRO A 69 3.07 5.49 -2.27
N ILE A 70 4.33 5.89 -2.42
CA ILE A 70 5.01 6.86 -1.55
C ILE A 70 5.41 8.05 -2.39
N VAL A 71 4.91 9.23 -2.04
CA VAL A 71 5.25 10.51 -2.69
C VAL A 71 6.00 11.38 -1.69
N LEU A 72 7.32 11.44 -1.82
CA LEU A 72 8.20 12.25 -0.98
C LEU A 72 9.12 13.08 -1.86
N TRP A 73 9.31 14.35 -1.49
CA TRP A 73 10.23 15.27 -2.18
C TRP A 73 10.02 15.35 -3.70
N SER A 74 8.77 15.24 -4.17
CA SER A 74 8.41 15.23 -5.60
C SER A 74 8.89 13.99 -6.38
N HIS A 75 9.30 12.94 -5.67
CA HIS A 75 9.58 11.62 -6.24
C HIS A 75 8.48 10.64 -5.86
N TRP A 76 8.17 9.75 -6.80
CA TRP A 76 7.23 8.66 -6.58
C TRP A 76 7.99 7.34 -6.46
N ASN A 77 7.63 6.56 -5.46
CA ASN A 77 8.10 5.19 -5.25
C ASN A 77 6.87 4.29 -5.02
N LEU A 78 6.95 3.03 -5.43
CA LEU A 78 5.96 2.02 -5.10
C LEU A 78 6.60 0.96 -4.21
N GLN A 79 6.08 0.82 -2.99
CA GLN A 79 6.41 -0.30 -2.13
C GLN A 79 5.33 -1.36 -2.29
N ILE A 80 5.75 -2.62 -2.45
CA ILE A 80 4.85 -3.76 -2.52
C ILE A 80 5.18 -4.68 -1.37
N PHE A 81 4.23 -4.84 -0.46
CA PHE A 81 4.31 -5.86 0.58
C PHE A 81 3.63 -7.13 0.10
N CYS A 82 4.32 -8.25 0.25
CA CYS A 82 3.85 -9.57 -0.17
C CYS A 82 3.58 -10.44 1.07
N HIS A 83 2.79 -11.50 0.90
CA HIS A 83 2.57 -12.55 1.91
C HIS A 83 1.91 -12.06 3.21
N PHE A 84 1.16 -10.94 3.17
CA PHE A 84 0.54 -10.39 4.37
C PHE A 84 -0.52 -11.31 4.99
N GLY A 85 -1.28 -12.04 4.15
CA GLY A 85 -2.30 -13.00 4.58
C GLY A 85 -1.82 -14.45 4.75
N GLU A 86 -0.52 -14.72 4.65
CA GLU A 86 0.01 -16.08 4.81
C GLU A 86 0.36 -16.35 6.28
N SER A 87 0.02 -17.54 6.78
CA SER A 87 0.44 -17.91 8.13
C SER A 87 1.96 -18.06 8.19
N LEU A 88 2.61 -17.49 9.19
CA LEU A 88 4.07 -17.59 9.46
C LEU A 88 4.55 -19.01 9.80
N LYS A 89 3.80 -20.06 9.44
CA LYS A 89 4.27 -21.43 9.50
C LYS A 89 5.36 -21.59 8.45
N SER A 90 6.57 -21.14 8.76
CA SER A 90 7.74 -21.74 8.16
C SER A 90 7.67 -23.21 8.53
N GLU A 91 7.54 -24.05 7.53
CA GLU A 91 7.89 -25.45 7.67
C GLU A 91 9.38 -25.41 8.00
N ALA A 92 9.70 -25.45 9.28
CA ALA A 92 11.06 -25.65 9.73
C ALA A 92 11.44 -27.02 9.18
N ALA A 93 12.03 -27.04 7.99
CA ALA A 93 12.62 -28.23 7.43
C ALA A 93 13.66 -28.66 8.45
N LEU A 94 13.31 -29.66 9.26
CA LEU A 94 14.27 -30.33 10.11
C LEU A 94 15.31 -30.92 9.13
N PRO A 95 16.60 -30.60 9.28
CA PRO A 95 17.62 -31.19 8.43
C PRO A 95 17.54 -32.72 8.59
N ALA A 96 17.43 -33.40 7.45
CA ALA A 96 17.44 -34.86 7.35
C ALA A 96 18.78 -35.45 7.83
#